data_AF-A0A2D7VMW7-F1
#
_entry.id   AF-A0A2D7VMW7-F1
#
_cell.length_a   1.000
_cell.length_b   1.000
_cell.length_c   1.000
_cell.angle_alpha   90.00
_cell.angle_beta   90.00
_cell.angle_gamma   90.00
#
_symmetry.space_group_name_H-M   'P 1'
#
loop_
_entity.id
_entity.type
_entity.pdbx_description
1 polymer ?
#
loop_
_entity_poly.entity_id
_entity_poly.type
_entity_poly.pdbx_seq_one_letter_code
_entity_poly.pdbx_strand_id
1 'polypeptide(L)'
;RADYSAVGFATLDFMLTAMQGENGAMIASLSAIDTLGREGAYYLFDDDVLAQALTPDEERVLRTVWSLPDAAAFDYGHLLINQAPLELAAMQLGSGPDELERTLASAMDKLKEMRRERSLPVDNKLLAGWNALAMEAFIAGARQSDKAIYAQAARQIKRYIDTTLWDGDQLFRAISDGVALGTVSLSDYALTARAMLAFSRWANTPRDAELAHQMVLAAWGNFYRSNGWQRERNPLLKGSELHEVLRDEAIPAADAVLIEVSLELAREMNLPRLSEMARSALNRFWEQLRAEAFFFPSRIRALEVAIAAQTGS
;
A
#
# COMPACT_ATOMS: atom_id res chain seq x y z
N ARG A 1 6.36 -11.91 -14.35
CA ARG A 1 6.82 -11.33 -15.64
C ARG A 1 7.81 -10.21 -15.31
N ALA A 2 8.87 -10.03 -16.10
CA ALA A 2 9.95 -9.10 -15.78
C ALA A 2 9.49 -7.64 -15.72
N ASP A 3 8.58 -7.24 -16.59
CA ASP A 3 7.93 -5.92 -16.62
C ASP A 3 7.19 -5.61 -15.31
N TYR A 4 6.40 -6.54 -14.78
CA TYR A 4 5.72 -6.34 -13.48
C TYR A 4 6.71 -6.26 -12.31
N SER A 5 7.77 -7.06 -12.32
CA SER A 5 8.82 -6.98 -11.30
C SER A 5 9.53 -5.62 -11.35
N ALA A 6 9.82 -5.09 -12.54
CA ALA A 6 10.44 -3.77 -12.70
C ALA A 6 9.55 -2.67 -12.11
N VAL A 7 8.25 -2.68 -12.38
CA VAL A 7 7.28 -1.73 -11.79
C VAL A 7 7.23 -1.86 -10.27
N GLY A 8 7.19 -3.09 -9.75
CA GLY A 8 7.19 -3.35 -8.30
C GLY A 8 8.44 -2.78 -7.63
N PHE A 9 9.63 -3.04 -8.17
CA PHE A 9 10.87 -2.50 -7.62
C PHE A 9 10.98 -0.98 -7.74
N ALA A 10 10.57 -0.40 -8.87
CA ALA A 10 10.53 1.05 -9.03
C ALA A 10 9.60 1.72 -8.01
N THR A 11 8.49 1.06 -7.65
CA THR A 11 7.58 1.54 -6.60
C THR A 11 8.23 1.50 -5.22
N LEU A 12 8.93 0.41 -4.87
CA LEU A 12 9.67 0.31 -3.60
C LEU A 12 10.80 1.35 -3.53
N ASP A 13 11.55 1.53 -4.61
CA ASP A 13 12.61 2.53 -4.71
C ASP A 13 12.04 3.96 -4.58
N PHE A 14 10.86 4.23 -5.15
CA PHE A 14 10.14 5.50 -4.94
C PHE A 14 9.75 5.69 -3.47
N MET A 15 9.18 4.68 -2.81
CA MET A 15 8.80 4.77 -1.40
C MET A 15 10.01 5.08 -0.52
N LEU A 16 11.15 4.42 -0.77
CA LEU A 16 12.41 4.70 -0.06
C LEU A 16 12.90 6.13 -0.25
N THR A 17 12.79 6.65 -1.48
CA THR A 17 13.37 7.96 -1.83
C THR A 17 12.47 9.12 -1.44
N ALA A 18 11.15 8.97 -1.60
CA ALA A 18 10.19 10.07 -1.52
C ALA A 18 9.22 9.97 -0.33
N MET A 19 9.03 8.77 0.23
CA MET A 19 8.04 8.56 1.29
C MET A 19 8.65 8.17 2.64
N GLN A 20 9.92 7.76 2.69
CA GLN A 20 10.54 7.35 3.94
C GLN A 20 10.86 8.57 4.81
N GLY A 21 10.30 8.60 6.01
CA GLY A 21 10.63 9.56 7.06
C GLY A 21 11.90 9.18 7.84
N GLU A 22 12.34 10.07 8.73
CA GLU A 22 13.62 9.94 9.45
C GLU A 22 13.72 8.68 10.34
N ASN A 23 12.60 8.21 10.89
CA ASN A 23 12.55 6.99 11.70
C ASN A 23 12.50 5.69 10.85
N GLY A 24 12.46 5.83 9.52
CA GLY A 24 12.40 4.77 8.52
C GLY A 24 10.99 4.27 8.19
N ALA A 25 9.95 4.80 8.84
CA ALA A 25 8.55 4.58 8.47
C ALA A 25 8.14 5.45 7.28
N MET A 26 7.03 5.11 6.65
CA MET A 26 6.50 5.78 5.46
C MET A 26 5.49 6.86 5.85
N ILE A 27 5.67 8.06 5.30
CA ILE A 27 4.69 9.16 5.37
C ILE A 27 3.38 8.77 4.71
N ALA A 28 2.32 9.45 5.13
CA ALA A 28 0.99 9.19 4.63
C ALA A 28 0.89 9.56 3.13
N SER A 29 1.26 10.79 2.79
CA SER A 29 1.08 11.28 1.44
C SER A 29 2.03 12.42 1.11
N LEU A 30 2.26 12.58 -0.19
CA LEU A 30 2.75 13.81 -0.78
C LEU A 30 1.56 14.73 -1.04
N SER A 31 1.71 16.03 -0.81
CA SER A 31 0.63 17.00 -1.01
C SER A 31 0.18 17.02 -2.47
N ALA A 32 -1.12 17.19 -2.69
CA ALA A 32 -1.65 17.51 -4.01
C ALA A 32 -1.38 18.98 -4.39
N ILE A 33 -1.10 19.84 -3.41
CA ILE A 33 -0.91 21.28 -3.56
C ILE A 33 0.56 21.60 -3.33
N ASP A 34 1.20 22.28 -4.30
CA ASP A 34 2.58 22.74 -4.14
C ASP A 34 2.70 23.94 -3.18
N THR A 35 3.93 24.41 -2.94
CA THR A 35 4.17 25.55 -2.03
C THR A 35 3.57 26.88 -2.51
N LEU A 36 3.14 26.97 -3.77
CA LEU A 36 2.47 28.14 -4.35
C LEU A 36 0.95 28.02 -4.34
N GLY A 37 0.39 26.96 -3.74
CA GLY A 37 -1.05 26.76 -3.70
C GLY A 37 -1.64 26.15 -4.98
N ARG A 38 -0.79 25.59 -5.85
CA ARG A 38 -1.21 25.03 -7.14
C ARG A 38 -1.46 23.54 -7.01
N GLU A 39 -2.70 23.12 -7.25
CA GLU A 39 -3.08 21.71 -7.22
C GLU A 39 -2.55 20.96 -8.45
N GLY A 40 -1.93 19.80 -8.23
CA GLY A 40 -1.39 18.93 -9.28
C GLY A 40 -0.13 19.42 -9.99
N ALA A 41 0.21 20.71 -9.90
CA ALA A 41 1.29 21.36 -10.64
C ALA A 41 2.65 20.66 -10.50
N TYR A 42 2.92 20.03 -9.35
CA TYR A 42 4.15 19.27 -9.15
C TYR A 42 4.38 18.18 -10.21
N TYR A 43 3.31 17.56 -10.72
CA TYR A 43 3.36 16.46 -11.69
C TYR A 43 3.14 16.92 -13.14
N LEU A 44 2.95 18.22 -13.38
CA LEU A 44 2.64 18.78 -14.68
C LEU A 44 3.86 19.46 -15.33
N PHE A 45 3.92 19.39 -16.65
CA PHE A 45 4.98 19.96 -17.48
C PHE A 45 4.36 20.83 -18.58
N ASP A 46 4.49 22.15 -18.47
CA ASP A 46 4.04 23.05 -19.55
C ASP A 46 5.02 23.03 -20.74
N ASP A 47 4.59 23.56 -21.89
CA ASP A 47 5.36 23.52 -23.12
C ASP A 47 6.69 24.30 -23.01
N ASP A 48 6.73 25.40 -22.25
CA ASP A 48 7.94 26.18 -22.03
C ASP A 48 8.97 25.38 -21.21
N VAL A 49 8.51 24.65 -20.21
CA VAL A 49 9.31 23.74 -19.38
C VAL A 49 9.84 22.58 -20.21
N LEU A 50 9.01 21.99 -21.08
CA LEU A 50 9.45 20.91 -21.97
C LEU A 50 10.52 21.40 -22.94
N ALA A 51 10.31 22.54 -23.59
CA ALA A 51 11.25 23.11 -24.56
C ALA A 51 12.58 23.56 -23.92
N GLN A 52 12.56 23.97 -22.65
CA GLN A 52 13.78 24.33 -21.91
C GLN A 52 14.55 23.12 -21.39
N ALA A 53 13.83 22.09 -20.92
CA ALA A 53 14.45 20.92 -20.30
C ALA A 53 14.98 19.91 -21.33
N LEU A 54 14.32 19.82 -22.49
CA LEU A 54 14.54 18.75 -23.46
C LEU A 54 15.18 19.27 -24.74
N THR A 55 15.95 18.40 -25.40
CA THR A 55 16.33 18.62 -26.79
C THR A 55 15.11 18.46 -27.70
N PRO A 56 15.12 19.03 -28.92
CA PRO A 56 14.01 18.87 -29.86
C PRO A 56 13.64 17.41 -30.16
N ASP A 57 14.65 16.52 -30.15
CA ASP A 57 14.44 15.10 -30.37
C ASP A 57 13.80 14.40 -29.16
N GLU A 58 14.27 14.70 -27.95
CA GLU A 58 13.68 14.21 -26.70
C GLU A 58 12.23 14.66 -26.54
N GLU A 59 11.93 15.93 -26.83
CA GLU A 59 10.57 16.45 -26.76
C GLU A 59 9.65 15.76 -27.77
N ARG A 60 10.12 15.61 -29.02
CA ARG A 60 9.39 14.88 -30.07
C ARG A 60 9.08 13.45 -29.64
N VAL A 61 10.07 12.72 -29.13
CA VAL A 61 9.89 11.34 -28.62
C VAL A 61 8.92 11.32 -27.44
N LEU A 62 9.09 12.21 -26.47
CA LEU A 62 8.21 12.30 -25.30
C LEU A 62 6.75 12.54 -25.70
N ARG A 63 6.49 13.52 -26.57
CA ARG A 63 5.13 13.87 -27.02
C ARG A 63 4.46 12.71 -27.73
N THR A 64 5.17 11.97 -28.57
CA THR A 64 4.63 10.80 -29.26
C THR A 64 4.39 9.63 -28.31
N VAL A 65 5.37 9.28 -27.47
CA VAL A 65 5.23 8.15 -26.55
C VAL A 65 4.12 8.41 -25.53
N TRP A 66 4.00 9.61 -25.00
CA TRP A 66 2.98 9.96 -23.99
C TRP A 66 1.68 10.48 -24.58
N SER A 67 1.56 10.51 -25.91
CA SER A 67 0.38 11.00 -26.64
C SER A 67 -0.06 12.39 -26.15
N LEU A 68 0.91 13.30 -26.00
CA LEU A 68 0.62 14.64 -25.48
C LEU A 68 -0.19 15.44 -26.51
N PRO A 69 -1.35 16.01 -26.11
CA PRO A 69 -2.12 16.88 -26.99
C PRO A 69 -1.36 18.18 -27.28
N ASP A 70 -1.75 18.86 -28.36
CA ASP A 70 -1.18 20.18 -28.71
C ASP A 70 -1.45 21.24 -27.61
N ALA A 71 -2.59 21.15 -26.94
CA ALA A 71 -2.97 22.01 -25.82
C ALA A 71 -3.04 21.19 -24.53
N ALA A 72 -2.42 21.70 -23.47
CA ALA A 72 -2.47 21.08 -22.15
C ALA A 72 -3.90 20.93 -21.62
N ALA A 73 -4.20 19.78 -21.03
CA ALA A 73 -5.49 19.50 -20.42
C ALA A 73 -5.66 20.16 -19.02
N PHE A 74 -4.55 20.58 -18.40
CA PHE A 74 -4.53 21.19 -17.07
C PHE A 74 -3.89 22.58 -17.13
N ASP A 75 -4.29 23.45 -16.20
CA ASP A 75 -3.84 24.85 -16.13
C ASP A 75 -2.32 25.00 -16.00
N TYR A 76 -1.62 23.98 -15.49
CA TYR A 76 -0.17 23.99 -15.25
C TYR A 76 0.62 23.07 -16.18
N GLY A 77 0.00 22.56 -17.25
CA GLY A 77 0.68 21.81 -18.31
C GLY A 77 0.18 20.38 -18.49
N HIS A 78 1.04 19.56 -19.09
CA HIS A 78 0.75 18.20 -19.50
C HIS A 78 0.98 17.20 -18.37
N LEU A 79 0.08 16.22 -18.26
CA LEU A 79 0.25 15.06 -17.39
C LEU A 79 0.66 13.85 -18.25
N LEU A 80 1.77 13.20 -17.87
CA LEU A 80 2.29 12.03 -18.58
C LEU A 80 1.52 10.75 -18.17
N ILE A 81 0.38 10.47 -18.82
CA ILE A 81 -0.49 9.32 -18.48
C ILE A 81 -0.67 8.30 -19.62
N ASN A 82 -0.58 8.72 -20.88
CA ASN A 82 -0.99 7.89 -22.02
C ASN A 82 0.22 7.32 -22.77
N GLN A 83 0.89 6.34 -22.15
CA GLN A 83 2.04 5.69 -22.77
C GLN A 83 1.58 4.77 -23.92
N ALA A 84 1.87 5.17 -25.15
CA ALA A 84 1.79 4.31 -26.32
C ALA A 84 2.85 3.19 -26.23
N PRO A 85 2.58 1.99 -26.78
CA PRO A 85 3.60 0.96 -26.93
C PRO A 85 4.82 1.51 -27.66
N LEU A 86 6.03 1.25 -27.14
CA LEU A 86 7.27 1.80 -27.69
C LEU A 86 7.47 1.40 -29.15
N GLU A 87 7.03 0.21 -29.55
CA GLU A 87 7.10 -0.28 -30.92
C GLU A 87 6.24 0.57 -31.87
N LEU A 88 5.04 0.97 -31.42
CA LEU A 88 4.15 1.83 -32.20
C LEU A 88 4.75 3.23 -32.35
N ALA A 89 5.30 3.78 -31.27
CA ALA A 89 5.97 5.08 -31.28
C ALA A 89 7.22 5.06 -32.19
N ALA A 90 8.02 3.99 -32.13
CA ALA A 90 9.18 3.78 -32.99
C ALA A 90 8.81 3.76 -34.48
N MET A 91 7.73 3.05 -34.84
CA MET A 91 7.20 3.05 -36.21
C MET A 91 6.74 4.44 -36.66
N GLN A 92 6.03 5.18 -35.80
CA GLN A 92 5.55 6.53 -36.12
C GLN A 92 6.71 7.52 -36.32
N LEU A 93 7.77 7.38 -35.53
CA LEU A 93 8.91 8.28 -35.54
C LEU A 93 10.02 7.89 -36.51
N GLY A 94 9.94 6.71 -37.14
CA GLY A 94 10.97 6.19 -38.03
C GLY A 94 12.30 5.89 -37.31
N SER A 95 12.25 5.59 -36.01
CA SER A 95 13.41 5.34 -35.16
C SER A 95 13.51 3.86 -34.76
N GLY A 96 14.72 3.39 -34.43
CA GLY A 96 14.88 2.06 -33.85
C GLY A 96 14.32 2.00 -32.41
N PRO A 97 13.71 0.88 -31.96
CA PRO A 97 13.17 0.76 -30.59
C PRO A 97 14.19 1.09 -29.49
N ASP A 98 15.42 0.58 -29.61
CA ASP A 98 16.50 0.82 -28.63
C ASP A 98 16.97 2.28 -28.59
N GLU A 99 16.91 2.99 -29.71
CA GLU A 99 17.24 4.42 -29.78
C GLU A 99 16.13 5.27 -29.15
N LEU A 100 14.89 4.93 -29.45
CA LEU A 100 13.71 5.58 -28.89
C LEU A 100 13.64 5.39 -27.37
N GLU A 101 13.90 4.18 -26.87
CA GLU A 101 13.94 3.89 -25.44
C GLU A 101 15.03 4.70 -24.71
N ARG A 102 16.25 4.75 -25.26
CA ARG A 102 17.34 5.57 -24.68
C ARG A 102 16.99 7.07 -24.67
N THR A 103 16.39 7.56 -25.75
CA THR A 103 16.01 8.98 -25.87
C THR A 103 14.90 9.33 -24.87
N LEU A 104 13.89 8.47 -24.76
CA LEU A 104 12.83 8.62 -23.76
C LEU A 104 13.38 8.56 -22.33
N ALA A 105 14.28 7.62 -22.04
CA ALA A 105 14.89 7.51 -20.71
C ALA A 105 15.65 8.79 -20.34
N SER A 106 16.45 9.35 -21.26
CA SER A 106 17.13 10.64 -21.08
C SER A 106 16.14 11.78 -20.80
N ALA A 107 15.07 11.87 -21.58
CA ALA A 107 14.03 12.88 -21.39
C ALA A 107 13.37 12.76 -20.01
N MET A 108 12.97 11.54 -19.63
CA MET A 108 12.32 11.27 -18.35
C MET A 108 13.24 11.58 -17.16
N ASP A 109 14.54 11.33 -17.27
CA ASP A 109 15.48 11.64 -16.20
C ASP A 109 15.67 13.15 -16.03
N LYS A 110 15.75 13.93 -17.12
CA LYS A 110 15.77 15.40 -17.05
C LYS A 110 14.50 15.96 -16.41
N LEU A 111 13.33 15.46 -16.79
CA LEU A 111 12.06 15.88 -16.19
C LEU A 111 11.95 15.50 -14.71
N LYS A 112 12.50 14.35 -14.31
CA LYS A 112 12.59 13.96 -12.89
C LYS A 112 13.48 14.91 -12.09
N GLU A 113 14.66 15.26 -12.60
CA GLU A 113 15.57 16.18 -11.89
C GLU A 113 14.95 17.57 -11.74
N MET A 114 14.40 18.13 -12.81
CA MET A 114 13.71 19.43 -12.72
C MET A 114 12.52 19.38 -11.76
N ARG A 115 11.76 18.27 -11.72
CA ARG A 115 10.68 18.11 -10.74
C ARG A 115 11.20 18.07 -9.29
N ARG A 116 12.39 17.51 -9.03
CA ARG A 116 12.98 17.48 -7.67
C ARG A 116 13.35 18.87 -7.15
N GLU A 117 13.56 19.84 -8.02
CA GLU A 117 13.78 21.23 -7.64
C GLU A 117 12.49 21.91 -7.12
N ARG A 118 11.32 21.32 -7.39
CA ARG A 118 10.04 21.79 -6.88
C ARG A 118 9.85 21.30 -5.45
N SER A 119 9.42 22.19 -4.57
CA SER A 119 9.05 21.81 -3.21
C SER A 119 7.60 21.31 -3.19
N LEU A 120 7.40 20.10 -2.64
CA LEU A 120 6.07 19.53 -2.40
C LEU A 120 5.90 19.32 -0.90
N PRO A 121 4.91 19.96 -0.25
CA PRO A 121 4.59 19.66 1.13
C PRO A 121 4.28 18.18 1.33
N VAL A 122 4.50 17.68 2.54
CA VAL A 122 4.25 16.28 2.89
C VAL A 122 3.30 16.21 4.08
N ASP A 123 2.38 15.23 4.07
CA ASP A 123 1.68 14.84 5.29
C ASP A 123 2.58 13.88 6.07
N ASN A 124 3.22 14.40 7.12
CA ASN A 124 4.19 13.67 7.93
C ASN A 124 3.57 12.60 8.85
N LYS A 125 2.25 12.38 8.80
CA LYS A 125 1.60 11.30 9.56
C LYS A 125 2.15 9.95 9.10
N LEU A 126 2.51 9.13 10.07
CA LEU A 126 3.04 7.78 9.86
C LEU A 126 1.98 6.75 10.29
N LEU A 127 1.04 6.47 9.39
CA LEU A 127 -0.16 5.67 9.70
C LEU A 127 0.15 4.17 9.83
N ALA A 128 -0.43 3.51 10.85
CA ALA A 128 -0.24 2.10 11.16
C ALA A 128 -0.56 1.18 9.98
N GLY A 129 -1.80 1.24 9.46
CA GLY A 129 -2.23 0.37 8.36
C GLY A 129 -1.44 0.56 7.07
N TRP A 130 -1.00 1.79 6.75
CA TRP A 130 -0.23 2.07 5.53
C TRP A 130 1.21 1.60 5.66
N ASN A 131 1.81 1.79 6.84
CA ASN A 131 3.12 1.24 7.15
C ASN A 131 3.09 -0.30 7.17
N ALA A 132 2.01 -0.92 7.64
CA ALA A 132 1.86 -2.37 7.57
C ALA A 132 1.85 -2.89 6.11
N LEU A 133 1.09 -2.24 5.21
CA LEU A 133 1.12 -2.56 3.78
C LEU A 133 2.51 -2.36 3.16
N ALA A 134 3.18 -1.25 3.50
CA ALA A 134 4.54 -0.99 3.06
C ALA A 134 5.51 -2.08 3.52
N MET A 135 5.41 -2.51 4.79
CA MET A 135 6.24 -3.57 5.35
C MET A 135 6.07 -4.90 4.59
N GLU A 136 4.83 -5.30 4.29
CA GLU A 136 4.57 -6.49 3.46
C GLU A 136 5.19 -6.37 2.06
N ALA A 137 5.07 -5.19 1.43
CA ALA A 137 5.68 -4.94 0.13
C ALA A 137 7.21 -5.01 0.17
N PHE A 138 7.85 -4.45 1.20
CA PHE A 138 9.30 -4.53 1.39
C PHE A 138 9.77 -5.96 1.72
N ILE A 139 9.00 -6.74 2.47
CA ILE A 139 9.26 -8.18 2.66
C ILE A 139 9.22 -8.91 1.31
N ALA A 140 8.21 -8.65 0.48
CA ALA A 140 8.10 -9.25 -0.85
C ALA A 140 9.26 -8.83 -1.76
N GLY A 141 9.69 -7.57 -1.71
CA GLY A 141 10.85 -7.07 -2.44
C GLY A 141 12.17 -7.70 -1.97
N ALA A 142 12.35 -7.85 -0.65
CA ALA A 142 13.53 -8.49 -0.06
C ALA A 142 13.61 -9.99 -0.35
N ARG A 143 12.47 -10.68 -0.52
CA ARG A 143 12.44 -12.09 -0.95
C ARG A 143 12.81 -12.29 -2.41
N GLN A 144 12.53 -11.30 -3.25
CA GLN A 144 12.69 -11.38 -4.71
C GLN A 144 13.96 -10.69 -5.22
N SER A 145 14.77 -10.10 -4.34
CA SER A 145 16.01 -9.42 -4.74
C SER A 145 17.08 -9.52 -3.66
N ASP A 146 18.34 -9.39 -4.06
CA ASP A 146 19.49 -9.33 -3.15
C ASP A 146 19.72 -7.91 -2.58
N LYS A 147 18.77 -6.98 -2.80
CA LYS A 147 18.89 -5.60 -2.32
C LYS A 147 18.64 -5.53 -0.80
N ALA A 148 19.71 -5.40 -0.02
CA ALA A 148 19.65 -5.27 1.44
C ALA A 148 18.76 -4.10 1.93
N ILE A 149 18.58 -3.05 1.12
CA ILE A 149 17.81 -1.87 1.47
C ILE A 149 16.32 -2.17 1.71
N TYR A 150 15.72 -3.12 0.98
CA TYR A 150 14.32 -3.50 1.20
C TYR A 150 14.15 -4.25 2.52
N ALA A 151 15.08 -5.14 2.85
CA ALA A 151 15.10 -5.83 4.14
C ALA A 151 15.29 -4.85 5.30
N GLN A 152 16.13 -3.82 5.11
CA GLN A 152 16.30 -2.75 6.09
C GLN A 152 15.01 -1.94 6.29
N ALA A 153 14.33 -1.55 5.22
CA ALA A 153 13.08 -0.81 5.30
C ALA A 153 11.98 -1.59 6.05
N ALA A 154 11.81 -2.88 5.74
CA ALA A 154 10.87 -3.74 6.48
C ALA A 154 11.18 -3.76 7.99
N ARG A 155 12.45 -3.87 8.38
CA ARG A 155 12.87 -3.86 9.80
C ARG A 155 12.63 -2.50 10.46
N GLN A 156 12.87 -1.41 9.75
CA GLN A 156 12.65 -0.06 10.28
C GLN A 156 11.16 0.20 10.52
N ILE A 157 10.30 -0.17 9.57
CA ILE A 157 8.85 -0.07 9.71
C ILE A 157 8.35 -0.95 10.87
N LYS A 158 8.81 -2.21 10.95
CA LYS A 158 8.49 -3.12 12.07
C LYS A 158 8.79 -2.46 13.41
N ARG A 159 10.01 -1.92 13.55
CA ARG A 159 10.46 -1.26 14.77
C ARG A 159 9.60 -0.05 15.09
N TYR A 160 9.24 0.77 14.11
CA TYR A 160 8.33 1.90 14.33
C TYR A 160 6.98 1.44 14.89
N ILE A 161 6.35 0.43 14.28
CA ILE A 161 5.07 -0.09 14.77
C ILE A 161 5.21 -0.64 16.19
N ASP A 162 6.19 -1.51 16.44
CA ASP A 162 6.41 -2.19 17.72
C ASP A 162 6.76 -1.24 18.87
N THR A 163 7.56 -0.21 18.60
CA THR A 163 8.07 0.69 19.66
C THR A 163 7.31 1.99 19.80
N THR A 164 6.54 2.39 18.79
CA THR A 164 5.84 3.68 18.78
C THR A 164 4.33 3.51 18.74
N LEU A 165 3.80 2.63 17.88
CA LEU A 165 2.35 2.54 17.67
C LEU A 165 1.66 1.50 18.54
N TRP A 166 2.40 0.53 19.10
CA TRP A 166 1.87 -0.46 20.02
C TRP A 166 2.30 -0.16 21.46
N ASP A 167 1.35 0.03 22.37
CA ASP A 167 1.65 0.27 23.80
C ASP A 167 1.62 -0.99 24.68
N GLY A 168 1.35 -2.15 24.07
CA GLY A 168 1.17 -3.43 24.77
C GLY A 168 -0.29 -3.84 24.97
N ASP A 169 -1.24 -2.92 24.79
CA ASP A 169 -2.69 -3.18 24.91
C ASP A 169 -3.46 -2.71 23.67
N GLN A 170 -3.11 -1.54 23.13
CA GLN A 170 -3.78 -0.92 21.99
C GLN A 170 -2.79 -0.42 20.93
N LEU A 171 -3.31 -0.37 19.70
CA LEU A 171 -2.64 0.18 18.54
C LEU A 171 -3.09 1.62 18.34
N PHE A 172 -2.13 2.54 18.21
CA PHE A 172 -2.40 3.89 17.75
C PHE A 172 -2.39 3.94 16.22
N ARG A 173 -3.29 4.75 15.65
CA ARG A 173 -3.30 4.96 14.19
C ARG A 173 -2.06 5.69 13.72
N ALA A 174 -1.68 6.75 14.43
CA ALA A 174 -0.43 7.48 14.26
C ALA A 174 -0.12 8.21 15.58
N ILE A 175 1.13 8.63 15.73
CA ILE A 175 1.57 9.51 16.82
C ILE A 175 2.34 10.67 16.20
N SER A 176 2.04 11.90 16.65
CA SER A 176 2.86 13.10 16.39
C SER A 176 3.16 13.77 17.72
N ASP A 177 4.43 14.11 17.95
CA ASP A 177 4.89 14.81 19.16
C ASP A 177 4.43 14.14 20.48
N GLY A 178 4.40 12.80 20.48
CA GLY A 178 3.96 12.00 21.63
C GLY A 178 2.44 11.92 21.82
N VAL A 179 1.65 12.52 20.93
CA VAL A 179 0.17 12.52 20.99
C VAL A 179 -0.41 11.62 19.90
N ALA A 180 -1.37 10.78 20.27
CA ALA A 180 -2.12 9.95 19.33
C ALA A 180 -2.91 10.82 18.34
N LEU A 181 -2.82 10.51 17.05
CA LEU A 181 -3.50 11.21 15.97
C LEU A 181 -4.50 10.30 15.25
N GLY A 182 -5.72 10.81 15.09
CA GLY A 182 -6.81 10.14 14.39
C GLY A 182 -7.40 8.95 15.16
N THR A 183 -8.49 8.39 14.61
CA THR A 183 -9.16 7.22 15.19
C THR A 183 -8.60 5.94 14.58
N VAL A 184 -8.07 5.04 15.42
CA VAL A 184 -7.66 3.70 14.99
C VAL A 184 -8.85 2.87 14.55
N SER A 185 -8.68 2.18 13.43
CA SER A 185 -9.73 1.38 12.80
C SER A 185 -9.43 -0.11 12.85
N LEU A 186 -10.44 -0.93 12.55
CA LEU A 186 -10.28 -2.36 12.32
C LEU A 186 -9.23 -2.64 11.24
N SER A 187 -9.17 -1.82 10.18
CA SER A 187 -8.18 -1.95 9.11
C SER A 187 -6.75 -1.77 9.62
N ASP A 188 -6.51 -0.81 10.52
CA ASP A 188 -5.17 -0.60 11.09
C ASP A 188 -4.69 -1.85 11.84
N TYR A 189 -5.57 -2.44 12.66
CA TYR A 189 -5.24 -3.67 13.39
C TYR A 189 -5.06 -4.88 12.46
N ALA A 190 -6.00 -5.10 11.54
CA ALA A 190 -5.98 -6.27 10.66
C ALA A 190 -4.73 -6.30 9.79
N LEU A 191 -4.41 -5.16 9.15
CA LEU A 191 -3.22 -5.03 8.30
C LEU A 191 -1.93 -5.15 9.13
N THR A 192 -1.87 -4.51 10.31
CA THR A 192 -0.68 -4.57 11.16
C THR A 192 -0.43 -5.98 11.68
N ALA A 193 -1.46 -6.69 12.13
CA ALA A 193 -1.33 -8.07 12.57
C ALA A 193 -0.87 -9.00 11.43
N ARG A 194 -1.43 -8.83 10.22
CA ARG A 194 -1.00 -9.59 9.05
C ARG A 194 0.47 -9.32 8.72
N ALA A 195 0.86 -8.05 8.72
CA ALA A 195 2.22 -7.65 8.39
C ALA A 195 3.22 -8.15 9.46
N MET A 196 2.86 -8.11 10.74
CA MET A 196 3.69 -8.66 11.83
C MET A 196 3.86 -10.19 11.72
N LEU A 197 2.80 -10.92 11.36
CA LEU A 197 2.89 -12.36 11.10
C LEU A 197 3.75 -12.65 9.86
N ALA A 198 3.58 -11.89 8.78
CA ALA A 198 4.40 -12.00 7.58
C ALA A 198 5.89 -11.71 7.87
N PHE A 199 6.16 -10.69 8.68
CA PHE A 199 7.50 -10.33 9.13
C PHE A 199 8.10 -11.44 10.00
N SER A 200 7.36 -11.97 10.98
CA SER A 200 7.77 -13.09 11.83
C SER A 200 8.24 -14.28 11.01
N ARG A 201 7.45 -14.68 10.00
CA ARG A 201 7.79 -15.79 9.09
C ARG A 201 9.01 -15.49 8.23
N TRP A 202 9.14 -14.25 7.76
CA TRP A 202 10.28 -13.85 6.92
C TRP A 202 11.59 -13.72 7.70
N ALA A 203 11.55 -13.11 8.89
CA ALA A 203 12.70 -12.86 9.74
C ALA A 203 13.02 -14.03 10.68
N ASN A 204 12.15 -15.04 10.73
CA ASN A 204 12.20 -16.16 11.68
C ASN A 204 12.22 -15.68 13.15
N THR A 205 11.28 -14.82 13.50
CA THR A 205 11.19 -14.17 14.82
C THR A 205 9.87 -14.52 15.52
N PRO A 206 9.78 -15.64 16.25
CA PRO A 206 8.54 -16.09 16.90
C PRO A 206 7.87 -15.05 17.81
N ARG A 207 8.65 -14.16 18.42
CA ARG A 207 8.12 -13.04 19.22
C ARG A 207 7.20 -12.11 18.41
N ASP A 208 7.45 -11.93 17.12
CA ASP A 208 6.63 -11.07 16.27
C ASP A 208 5.30 -11.74 15.89
N ALA A 209 5.23 -13.08 15.90
CA ALA A 209 3.95 -13.79 15.82
C ALA A 209 3.12 -13.63 17.09
N GLU A 210 3.75 -13.58 18.27
CA GLU A 210 3.04 -13.27 19.52
C GLU A 210 2.49 -11.83 19.52
N LEU A 211 3.25 -10.86 19.00
CA LEU A 211 2.74 -9.50 18.80
C LEU A 211 1.54 -9.45 17.85
N ALA A 212 1.61 -10.18 16.72
CA ALA A 212 0.47 -10.32 15.82
C ALA A 212 -0.76 -10.91 16.54
N HIS A 213 -0.56 -11.93 17.37
CA HIS A 213 -1.62 -12.55 18.17
C HIS A 213 -2.25 -11.57 19.18
N GLN A 214 -1.44 -10.78 19.90
CA GLN A 214 -1.95 -9.75 20.81
C GLN A 214 -2.80 -8.72 20.07
N MET A 215 -2.33 -8.25 18.91
CA MET A 215 -3.08 -7.32 18.06
C MET A 215 -4.39 -7.93 17.55
N VAL A 216 -4.39 -9.22 17.18
CA VAL A 216 -5.60 -9.95 16.79
C VAL A 216 -6.61 -9.96 17.93
N LEU A 217 -6.21 -10.36 19.15
CA LEU A 217 -7.11 -10.41 20.30
C LEU A 217 -7.67 -9.02 20.65
N ALA A 218 -6.84 -7.99 20.64
CA ALA A 218 -7.27 -6.62 20.83
C ALA A 218 -8.28 -6.19 19.75
N ALA A 219 -8.06 -6.56 18.48
CA ALA A 219 -8.98 -6.26 17.39
C ALA A 219 -10.35 -6.95 17.55
N TRP A 220 -10.36 -8.24 17.88
CA TRP A 220 -11.60 -8.96 18.20
C TRP A 220 -12.34 -8.29 19.37
N GLY A 221 -11.61 -7.95 20.45
CA GLY A 221 -12.17 -7.27 21.61
C GLY A 221 -12.71 -5.87 21.33
N ASN A 222 -12.13 -5.12 20.40
CA ASN A 222 -12.48 -3.73 20.11
C ASN A 222 -13.52 -3.57 18.98
N PHE A 223 -13.51 -4.45 17.98
CA PHE A 223 -14.26 -4.24 16.73
C PHE A 223 -15.30 -5.33 16.41
N TYR A 224 -15.27 -6.48 17.07
CA TYR A 224 -16.30 -7.50 16.89
C TYR A 224 -17.43 -7.32 17.91
N ARG A 225 -18.67 -7.13 17.46
CA ARG A 225 -19.83 -6.88 18.33
C ARG A 225 -21.03 -7.70 17.88
N SER A 226 -21.61 -8.44 18.82
CA SER A 226 -22.68 -9.41 18.59
C SER A 226 -22.29 -10.43 17.52
N ASN A 227 -22.46 -10.05 16.25
CA ASN A 227 -22.36 -10.88 15.06
C ASN A 227 -21.78 -10.12 13.84
N GLY A 228 -21.22 -8.93 14.05
CA GLY A 228 -20.67 -8.11 12.98
C GLY A 228 -19.48 -7.28 13.45
N TRP A 229 -18.98 -6.49 12.52
CA TRP A 229 -17.78 -5.68 12.63
C TRP A 229 -18.15 -4.21 12.64
N GLN A 230 -17.52 -3.46 13.52
CA GLN A 230 -17.49 -2.00 13.47
C GLN A 230 -16.13 -1.54 12.97
N ARG A 231 -16.13 -0.48 12.13
CA ARG A 231 -14.87 0.08 11.61
C ARG A 231 -14.04 0.76 12.69
N GLU A 232 -14.69 1.38 13.67
CA GLU A 232 -14.08 2.16 14.75
C GLU A 232 -14.77 1.84 16.07
N ARG A 233 -14.06 1.98 17.20
CA ARG A 233 -14.60 1.65 18.54
C ARG A 233 -15.73 2.58 18.97
N ASN A 234 -15.59 3.88 18.70
CA ASN A 234 -16.49 4.95 19.13
C ASN A 234 -16.77 5.88 17.94
N PRO A 235 -17.63 5.48 16.99
CA PRO A 235 -17.94 6.32 15.84
C PRO A 235 -18.57 7.65 16.30
N LEU A 236 -18.10 8.76 15.72
CA LEU A 236 -18.65 10.10 16.00
C LEU A 236 -20.12 10.23 15.56
N LEU A 237 -20.50 9.48 14.52
CA LEU A 237 -21.86 9.44 14.01
C LEU A 237 -22.63 8.29 14.68
N LYS A 238 -23.67 8.63 15.43
CA LYS A 238 -24.63 7.64 15.92
C LYS A 238 -25.30 6.96 14.72
N GLY A 239 -25.11 5.64 14.58
CA GLY A 239 -25.64 4.87 13.46
C GLY A 239 -24.61 4.44 12.41
N SER A 240 -23.31 4.71 12.60
CA SER A 240 -22.26 4.05 11.81
C SER A 240 -22.42 2.53 11.92
N GLU A 241 -22.82 1.90 10.82
CA GLU A 241 -23.47 0.61 10.84
C GLU A 241 -22.54 -0.52 11.30
N LEU A 242 -23.10 -1.44 12.10
CA LEU A 242 -22.52 -2.75 12.31
C LEU A 242 -22.60 -3.50 10.97
N HIS A 243 -21.46 -3.82 10.38
CA HIS A 243 -21.40 -4.55 9.12
C HIS A 243 -21.16 -6.02 9.42
N GLU A 244 -22.02 -6.91 8.92
CA GLU A 244 -21.79 -8.34 9.08
C GLU A 244 -20.52 -8.79 8.33
N VAL A 245 -20.28 -8.21 7.15
CA VAL A 245 -19.12 -8.45 6.30
C VAL A 245 -18.70 -7.15 5.62
N LEU A 246 -17.38 -6.93 5.47
CA LEU A 246 -16.86 -5.81 4.68
C LEU A 246 -16.47 -6.29 3.28
N ARG A 247 -16.60 -5.39 2.30
CA ARG A 247 -16.14 -5.60 0.93
C ARG A 247 -14.66 -5.22 0.82
N ASP A 248 -13.97 -5.84 -0.12
CA ASP A 248 -12.68 -5.34 -0.57
C ASP A 248 -12.90 -4.04 -1.36
N GLU A 249 -12.10 -3.02 -1.06
CA GLU A 249 -12.07 -1.74 -1.78
C GLU A 249 -10.67 -1.54 -2.38
N ALA A 250 -10.13 -0.31 -2.36
CA ALA A 250 -8.74 -0.05 -2.70
C ALA A 250 -7.75 -0.80 -1.79
N ILE A 251 -8.20 -1.25 -0.62
CA ILE A 251 -7.46 -2.09 0.31
C ILE A 251 -8.29 -3.35 0.68
N PRO A 252 -7.62 -4.42 1.15
CA PRO A 252 -8.30 -5.64 1.59
C PRO A 252 -9.40 -5.42 2.63
N ALA A 253 -10.46 -6.22 2.56
CA ALA A 253 -11.52 -6.25 3.56
C ALA A 253 -10.94 -6.59 4.95
N ALA A 254 -11.07 -5.65 5.90
CA ALA A 254 -10.34 -5.71 7.17
C ALA A 254 -10.79 -6.87 8.07
N ASP A 255 -12.09 -7.18 8.08
CA ASP A 255 -12.64 -8.34 8.79
C ASP A 255 -12.09 -9.65 8.21
N ALA A 256 -12.06 -9.77 6.88
CA ALA A 256 -11.55 -10.96 6.20
C ALA A 256 -10.05 -11.15 6.46
N VAL A 257 -9.25 -10.08 6.41
CA VAL A 257 -7.83 -10.11 6.76
C VAL A 257 -7.64 -10.53 8.22
N LEU A 258 -8.40 -9.96 9.15
CA LEU A 258 -8.29 -10.33 10.56
C LEU A 258 -8.65 -11.80 10.80
N ILE A 259 -9.70 -12.30 10.14
CA ILE A 259 -10.11 -13.72 10.20
C ILE A 259 -9.02 -14.62 9.61
N GLU A 260 -8.46 -14.28 8.45
CA GLU A 260 -7.35 -15.00 7.79
C GLU A 260 -6.17 -15.16 8.75
N VAL A 261 -5.68 -14.05 9.30
CA VAL A 261 -4.56 -14.04 10.26
C VAL A 261 -4.90 -14.82 11.54
N SER A 262 -6.14 -14.72 12.03
CA SER A 262 -6.60 -15.47 13.20
C SER A 262 -6.55 -16.98 12.97
N LEU A 263 -6.98 -17.45 11.80
CA LEU A 263 -6.93 -18.88 11.45
C LEU A 263 -5.49 -19.38 11.32
N GLU A 264 -4.63 -18.59 10.71
CA GLU A 264 -3.21 -18.92 10.56
C GLU A 264 -2.50 -19.03 11.92
N LEU A 265 -2.65 -18.01 12.79
CA LEU A 265 -2.10 -18.02 14.14
C LEU A 265 -2.68 -19.16 14.98
N ALA A 266 -4.00 -19.41 14.87
CA ALA A 266 -4.63 -20.49 15.61
C ALA A 266 -4.05 -21.86 15.25
N ARG A 267 -3.66 -22.06 13.99
CA ARG A 267 -2.98 -23.27 13.55
C ARG A 267 -1.53 -23.31 14.04
N GLU A 268 -0.77 -22.24 13.85
CA GLU A 268 0.67 -22.19 14.19
C GLU A 268 0.93 -22.26 15.70
N MET A 269 0.03 -21.71 16.51
CA MET A 269 0.17 -21.61 17.97
C MET A 269 -0.78 -22.55 18.73
N ASN A 270 -1.52 -23.41 18.03
CA ASN A 270 -2.50 -24.34 18.60
C ASN A 270 -3.54 -23.66 19.52
N LEU A 271 -4.28 -22.68 18.97
CA LEU A 271 -5.29 -21.88 19.68
C LEU A 271 -6.72 -22.27 19.23
N PRO A 272 -7.32 -23.36 19.76
CA PRO A 272 -8.60 -23.88 19.27
C PRO A 272 -9.75 -22.87 19.37
N ARG A 273 -9.81 -22.11 20.47
CA ARG A 273 -10.83 -21.07 20.66
C ARG A 273 -10.77 -19.96 19.61
N LEU A 274 -9.56 -19.55 19.21
CA LEU A 274 -9.38 -18.54 18.15
C LEU A 274 -9.80 -19.12 16.79
N SER A 275 -9.49 -20.39 16.53
CA SER A 275 -9.94 -21.09 15.31
C SER A 275 -11.46 -21.14 15.21
N GLU A 276 -12.14 -21.56 16.28
CA GLU A 276 -13.61 -21.63 16.33
C GLU A 276 -14.24 -20.26 16.10
N MET A 277 -13.73 -19.22 16.76
CA MET A 277 -14.22 -17.85 16.63
C MET A 277 -14.06 -17.32 15.19
N ALA A 278 -12.89 -17.52 14.59
CA ALA A 278 -12.61 -17.09 13.22
C ALA A 278 -13.48 -17.85 12.19
N ARG A 279 -13.63 -19.17 12.33
CA ARG A 279 -14.51 -19.99 11.47
C ARG A 279 -15.98 -19.58 11.59
N SER A 280 -16.43 -19.29 12.81
CA SER A 280 -17.80 -18.84 13.06
C SER A 280 -18.09 -17.52 12.32
N ALA A 281 -17.19 -16.54 12.38
CA ALA A 281 -17.34 -15.28 11.66
C ALA A 281 -17.27 -15.45 10.12
N LEU A 282 -16.49 -16.44 9.65
CA LEU A 282 -16.29 -16.69 8.22
C LEU A 282 -17.47 -17.40 7.55
N ASN A 283 -18.13 -18.33 8.25
CA ASN A 283 -19.28 -19.09 7.73
C ASN A 283 -20.51 -18.23 7.44
N ARG A 284 -20.52 -16.98 7.89
CA ARG A 284 -21.59 -16.03 7.63
C ARG A 284 -21.44 -15.47 6.21
N PHE A 285 -22.56 -15.09 5.60
CA PHE A 285 -22.58 -14.37 4.31
C PHE A 285 -22.18 -15.21 3.08
N TRP A 286 -22.30 -16.53 3.17
CA TRP A 286 -21.96 -17.46 2.08
C TRP A 286 -22.78 -17.22 0.80
N GLU A 287 -24.09 -16.96 0.93
CA GLU A 287 -24.97 -16.74 -0.22
C GLU A 287 -24.60 -15.48 -1.01
N GLN A 288 -24.28 -14.39 -0.32
CA GLN A 288 -23.83 -13.16 -0.96
C GLN A 288 -22.44 -13.31 -1.57
N LEU A 289 -21.52 -13.99 -0.88
CA LEU A 289 -20.20 -14.30 -1.44
C LEU A 289 -20.33 -15.07 -2.75
N ARG A 290 -21.23 -16.05 -2.81
CA ARG A 290 -21.49 -16.85 -4.02
C ARG A 290 -22.07 -16.00 -5.15
N ALA A 291 -22.89 -15.01 -4.83
CA ALA A 291 -23.49 -14.11 -5.82
C ALA A 291 -22.52 -13.03 -6.33
N GLU A 292 -21.60 -12.56 -5.47
CA GLU A 292 -20.81 -11.34 -5.67
C GLU A 292 -19.30 -11.54 -5.42
N ALA A 293 -18.76 -12.72 -5.74
CA ALA A 293 -17.38 -13.12 -5.41
C ALA A 293 -16.29 -12.10 -5.79
N PHE A 294 -16.51 -11.32 -6.86
CA PHE A 294 -15.62 -10.25 -7.30
C PHE A 294 -15.32 -9.20 -6.21
N PHE A 295 -16.27 -8.91 -5.33
CA PHE A 295 -16.14 -7.90 -4.28
C PHE A 295 -15.55 -8.43 -2.95
N PHE A 296 -15.22 -9.72 -2.89
CA PHE A 296 -14.77 -10.39 -1.66
C PHE A 296 -13.51 -11.27 -1.82
N PRO A 297 -12.49 -10.90 -2.62
CA PRO A 297 -11.29 -11.70 -2.78
C PRO A 297 -10.56 -12.00 -1.46
N SER A 298 -10.55 -11.09 -0.48
CA SER A 298 -9.90 -11.37 0.81
C SER A 298 -10.63 -12.40 1.64
N ARG A 299 -11.95 -12.43 1.56
CA ARG A 299 -12.75 -13.45 2.25
C ARG A 299 -12.60 -14.82 1.60
N ILE A 300 -12.42 -14.88 0.27
CA ILE A 300 -12.07 -16.12 -0.44
C ILE A 300 -10.74 -16.68 0.06
N ARG A 301 -9.70 -15.86 0.20
CA ARG A 301 -8.42 -16.32 0.78
C ARG A 301 -8.58 -16.84 2.20
N ALA A 302 -9.36 -16.15 3.05
CA ALA A 302 -9.65 -16.64 4.39
C ALA A 302 -10.36 -18.02 4.39
N LEU A 303 -11.26 -18.27 3.43
CA LEU A 303 -11.90 -19.58 3.23
C LEU A 303 -10.90 -20.65 2.81
N GLU A 304 -9.98 -20.33 1.91
CA GLU A 304 -8.91 -21.26 1.51
C GLU A 304 -8.06 -21.69 2.72
N VAL A 305 -7.67 -20.73 3.57
CA VAL A 305 -6.96 -21.02 4.83
C VAL A 305 -7.80 -21.92 5.76
N ALA A 306 -9.10 -21.63 5.90
CA ALA A 306 -10.00 -22.41 6.75
C ALA A 306 -10.17 -23.86 6.27
N ILE A 307 -10.23 -24.07 4.95
CA ILE A 307 -10.36 -25.40 4.32
C ILE A 307 -9.05 -26.17 4.43
N ALA A 308 -7.91 -25.54 4.14
CA ALA A 308 -6.60 -26.19 4.21
C ALA A 308 -6.29 -26.71 5.63
N ALA A 309 -6.78 -26.02 6.65
CA ALA A 309 -6.64 -26.46 8.05
C ALA A 309 -7.51 -27.69 8.41
N GLN A 310 -8.54 -28.04 7.61
CA GLN A 310 -9.35 -29.24 7.83
C GLN A 310 -8.78 -30.48 7.14
N THR A 311 -8.10 -30.30 6.00
CA THR A 311 -7.56 -31.40 5.19
C THR A 311 -6.18 -31.89 5.64
N GLY A 312 -5.58 -31.23 6.63
CA GLY A 312 -4.24 -31.53 7.16
C GLY A 312 -4.18 -32.42 8.41
N SER A 313 -5.26 -33.16 8.73
CA SER A 313 -5.28 -34.16 9.82
C SER A 313 -4.93 -35.56 9.33
#